data_AF-A0A174V1I0-F1
#
_entry.id   AF-A0A174V1I0-F1
#
_cell.length_a   1.000
_cell.length_b   1.000
_cell.length_c   1.000
_cell.angle_alpha   90.00
_cell.angle_beta   90.00
_cell.angle_gamma   90.00
#
_symmetry.space_group_name_H-M   'P 1'
#
loop_
_entity.id
_entity.type
_entity.pdbx_description
1 polymer ?
#
loop_
_entity_poly.entity_id
_entity_poly.type
_entity_poly.pdbx_seq_one_letter_code
_entity_poly.pdbx_strand_id
1 'polypeptide(L)'
;MERYDYTANVDLARNVPEELDRLTNKEMIALHEAIQRIRQDTEIEATTKHMEWFDTAILPVLKEYAEQTSSILDIERDREMLIQATLRNACGLDISSDSRCLYMAIMSTVHLSVDVENGDPVLVLTYDLKES
;
A
#
# COMPACT_ATOMS: atom_id res chain seq x y z
N MET A 1 -27.93 5.98 -5.00
CA MET A 1 -27.55 5.13 -3.86
C MET A 1 -26.95 3.87 -4.46
N GLU A 2 -25.67 3.63 -4.21
CA GLU A 2 -24.99 2.42 -4.64
C GLU A 2 -25.01 1.42 -3.47
N ARG A 3 -25.37 0.17 -3.74
CA ARG A 3 -25.38 -0.93 -2.77
C ARG A 3 -24.39 -1.97 -3.23
N TYR A 4 -23.40 -2.26 -2.39
CA TYR A 4 -22.48 -3.37 -2.56
C TYR A 4 -22.96 -4.53 -1.69
N ASP A 5 -23.27 -5.66 -2.32
CA ASP A 5 -23.82 -6.85 -1.65
C ASP A 5 -22.83 -8.02 -1.77
N TYR A 6 -22.22 -8.41 -0.64
CA TYR A 6 -21.18 -9.44 -0.57
C TYR A 6 -21.70 -10.77 -0.01
N THR A 7 -23.02 -10.98 0.13
CA THR A 7 -23.57 -12.17 0.82
C THR A 7 -23.67 -13.43 -0.05
N ALA A 8 -23.17 -13.41 -1.29
CA ALA A 8 -23.50 -14.41 -2.32
C ALA A 8 -22.73 -15.75 -2.26
N ASN A 9 -21.78 -15.95 -1.34
CA ASN A 9 -20.79 -17.05 -1.45
C ASN A 9 -20.75 -18.05 -0.27
N VAL A 10 -21.77 -18.06 0.58
CA VAL A 10 -21.82 -18.93 1.77
C VAL A 10 -21.99 -20.42 1.40
N ASP A 11 -22.67 -20.70 0.29
CA ASP A 11 -22.98 -22.08 -0.13
C ASP A 11 -21.77 -22.82 -0.74
N LEU A 12 -20.82 -22.10 -1.34
CA LEU A 12 -19.63 -22.71 -1.94
C LEU A 12 -18.64 -23.20 -0.87
N ALA A 13 -18.42 -22.39 0.17
CA ALA A 13 -17.51 -22.72 1.28
C ALA A 13 -17.93 -23.97 2.07
N ARG A 14 -19.23 -24.33 2.02
CA ARG A 14 -19.79 -25.49 2.72
C ARG A 14 -19.46 -26.82 2.05
N ASN A 15 -19.25 -26.83 0.74
CA ASN A 15 -19.03 -28.06 -0.05
C ASN A 15 -17.54 -28.46 -0.12
N VAL A 16 -16.63 -27.50 0.07
CA VAL A 16 -15.17 -27.71 -0.01
C VAL A 16 -14.66 -28.83 0.93
N PRO A 17 -15.12 -28.93 2.20
CA PRO A 17 -14.67 -30.00 3.10
C PRO A 17 -15.07 -31.40 2.61
N GLU A 18 -16.28 -31.56 2.07
CA GLU A 18 -16.78 -32.86 1.58
C GLU A 18 -16.05 -33.35 0.33
N GLU A 19 -15.62 -32.42 -0.53
CA GLU A 19 -14.83 -32.73 -1.73
C GLU A 19 -13.39 -33.10 -1.38
N LEU A 20 -12.81 -32.46 -0.35
CA LEU A 20 -11.44 -32.71 0.11
C LEU A 20 -11.24 -34.16 0.58
N ASP A 21 -12.21 -34.72 1.30
CA ASP A 21 -12.18 -36.09 1.84
C ASP A 21 -12.19 -37.18 0.75
N ARG A 22 -12.57 -36.82 -0.48
CA ARG A 22 -12.69 -37.76 -1.62
C ARG A 22 -11.48 -37.74 -2.54
N LEU A 23 -10.51 -36.85 -2.31
CA LEU A 23 -9.36 -36.69 -3.19
C LEU A 23 -8.37 -37.86 -3.03
N THR A 24 -7.84 -38.30 -4.17
CA THR A 24 -6.68 -39.20 -4.21
C THR A 24 -5.40 -38.47 -3.81
N ASN A 25 -4.36 -39.22 -3.44
CA ASN A 25 -3.05 -38.63 -3.14
C ASN A 25 -2.49 -37.75 -4.27
N LYS A 26 -2.75 -38.11 -5.54
CA LYS A 26 -2.31 -37.31 -6.70
C LYS A 26 -3.05 -35.98 -6.77
N GLU A 27 -4.36 -36.00 -6.51
CA GLU A 27 -5.20 -34.80 -6.49
C GLU A 27 -4.89 -33.90 -5.28
N MET A 28 -4.56 -34.48 -4.13
CA MET A 28 -4.11 -33.74 -2.95
C MET A 28 -2.79 -32.98 -3.19
N ILE A 29 -1.84 -33.58 -3.89
CA ILE A 29 -0.58 -32.91 -4.27
C ILE A 29 -0.87 -31.75 -5.23
N ALA A 30 -1.69 -32.00 -6.27
CA ALA A 30 -2.08 -30.96 -7.22
C ALA A 30 -2.84 -29.80 -6.56
N LEU A 31 -3.72 -30.10 -5.59
CA LEU A 31 -4.43 -29.10 -4.80
C LEU A 31 -3.46 -28.28 -3.95
N HIS A 32 -2.48 -28.92 -3.30
CA HIS A 32 -1.47 -28.21 -2.52
C HIS A 32 -0.68 -27.23 -3.39
N GLU A 33 -0.23 -27.66 -4.57
CA GLU A 33 0.45 -26.78 -5.54
C GLU A 33 -0.43 -25.62 -6.00
N ALA A 34 -1.72 -25.88 -6.26
CA ALA A 34 -2.68 -24.85 -6.63
C ALA A 34 -2.89 -23.83 -5.50
N ILE A 35 -2.99 -24.27 -4.25
CA ILE A 35 -3.10 -23.36 -3.09
C ILE A 35 -1.86 -22.47 -2.97
N GLN A 36 -0.66 -23.02 -3.15
CA GLN A 36 0.59 -22.24 -3.10
C GLN A 36 0.61 -21.18 -4.21
N ARG A 37 0.23 -21.54 -5.44
CA ARG A 37 0.12 -20.59 -6.55
C ARG A 37 -0.91 -19.50 -6.26
N ILE A 38 -2.11 -19.85 -5.79
CA ILE A 38 -3.15 -18.88 -5.45
C ILE A 38 -2.64 -17.87 -4.42
N ARG A 39 -1.96 -18.35 -3.36
CA ARG A 39 -1.39 -17.46 -2.33
C ARG A 39 -0.35 -16.52 -2.92
N GLN A 40 0.57 -17.06 -3.71
CA GLN A 40 1.61 -16.25 -4.35
C GLN A 40 1.04 -15.22 -5.33
N ASP A 41 0.07 -15.62 -6.15
CA ASP A 41 -0.59 -14.72 -7.10
C ASP A 41 -1.38 -13.63 -6.36
N THR A 42 -2.04 -13.98 -5.25
CA THR A 42 -2.76 -13.03 -4.39
C THR A 42 -1.80 -12.00 -3.77
N GLU A 43 -0.66 -12.44 -3.25
CA GLU A 43 0.37 -11.55 -2.70
C GLU A 43 0.94 -10.60 -3.76
N ILE A 44 1.23 -11.11 -4.96
CA ILE A 44 1.71 -10.30 -6.09
C ILE A 44 0.65 -9.27 -6.48
N GLU A 45 -0.60 -9.69 -6.65
CA GLU A 45 -1.71 -8.81 -7.03
C GLU A 45 -1.96 -7.72 -5.98
N ALA A 46 -1.96 -8.09 -4.69
CA ALA A 46 -2.10 -7.15 -3.59
C ALA A 46 -0.97 -6.10 -3.62
N THR A 47 0.29 -6.55 -3.79
CA THR A 47 1.44 -5.64 -3.86
C THR A 47 1.34 -4.69 -5.06
N THR A 48 0.98 -5.20 -6.24
CA THR A 48 0.79 -4.36 -7.43
C THR A 48 -0.29 -3.31 -7.22
N LYS A 49 -1.43 -3.69 -6.62
CA LYS A 49 -2.50 -2.74 -6.28
C LYS A 49 -2.05 -1.66 -5.30
N HIS A 50 -1.26 -2.01 -4.28
CA HIS A 50 -0.76 -1.04 -3.32
C HIS A 50 0.25 -0.07 -3.96
N MET A 51 1.11 -0.56 -4.87
CA MET A 51 1.99 0.30 -5.66
C MET A 51 1.19 1.27 -6.54
N GLU A 52 0.18 0.76 -7.26
CA GLU A 52 -0.71 1.58 -8.08
C GLU A 52 -1.46 2.63 -7.25
N TRP A 53 -1.93 2.25 -6.05
CA TRP A 53 -2.54 3.18 -5.10
C TRP A 53 -1.58 4.30 -4.71
N PHE A 54 -0.33 3.98 -4.33
CA PHE A 54 0.66 5.00 -3.98
C PHE A 54 0.90 5.95 -5.16
N ASP A 55 1.17 5.41 -6.35
CA ASP A 55 1.51 6.21 -7.53
C ASP A 55 0.33 7.07 -8.02
N THR A 56 -0.92 6.62 -7.80
CA THR A 56 -2.13 7.32 -8.27
C THR A 56 -2.71 8.28 -7.23
N ALA A 57 -2.65 7.94 -5.94
CA ALA A 57 -3.31 8.71 -4.88
C ALA A 57 -2.34 9.55 -4.04
N ILE A 58 -1.15 9.03 -3.75
CA ILE A 58 -0.21 9.66 -2.80
C ILE A 58 0.83 10.52 -3.53
N LEU A 59 1.51 9.94 -4.52
CA LEU A 59 2.59 10.62 -5.23
C LEU A 59 2.17 11.96 -5.86
N PRO A 60 0.99 12.11 -6.48
CA PRO A 60 0.57 13.39 -7.05
C PRO A 60 0.43 14.48 -5.98
N VAL A 61 -0.08 14.14 -4.80
CA VAL A 61 -0.26 15.07 -3.67
C VAL A 61 1.09 15.56 -3.16
N LEU A 62 2.05 14.64 -2.99
CA LEU A 62 3.40 15.01 -2.55
C LEU A 62 4.13 15.87 -3.57
N LYS A 63 3.95 15.60 -4.87
CA LYS A 63 4.50 16.42 -5.96
C LYS A 63 3.89 17.83 -5.97
N GLU A 64 2.57 17.93 -5.85
CA GLU A 64 1.87 19.22 -5.80
C GLU A 64 2.37 20.06 -4.61
N TYR A 65 2.46 19.45 -3.43
CA TYR A 65 3.02 20.14 -2.25
C TYR A 65 4.46 20.60 -2.50
N ALA A 66 5.32 19.70 -2.98
CA ALA A 66 6.73 20.04 -3.23
C ALA A 66 6.89 21.17 -4.25
N GLU A 67 6.07 21.18 -5.31
CA GLU A 67 6.03 22.25 -6.30
C GLU A 67 5.59 23.59 -5.68
N GLN A 68 4.48 23.59 -4.91
CA GLN A 68 3.94 24.79 -4.27
C GLN A 68 4.91 25.42 -3.27
N THR A 69 5.64 24.60 -2.51
CA THR A 69 6.57 25.09 -1.48
C THR A 69 8.01 25.21 -1.98
N SER A 70 8.30 24.86 -3.23
CA SER A 70 9.67 24.75 -3.76
C SER A 70 10.56 23.81 -2.93
N SER A 71 9.98 22.71 -2.47
CA SER A 71 10.69 21.65 -1.75
C SER A 71 11.33 20.65 -2.71
N ILE A 72 12.36 19.97 -2.23
CA ILE A 72 12.88 18.75 -2.85
C ILE A 72 12.03 17.58 -2.36
N LEU A 73 11.65 16.69 -3.28
CA LEU A 73 10.96 15.43 -3.00
C LEU A 73 11.76 14.27 -3.56
N ASP A 74 12.27 13.41 -2.67
CA ASP A 74 12.93 12.15 -3.03
C ASP A 74 11.99 10.98 -2.75
N ILE A 75 11.93 10.01 -3.67
CA ILE A 75 11.13 8.78 -3.52
C ILE A 75 12.06 7.58 -3.64
N GLU A 76 12.19 6.85 -2.54
CA GLU A 76 12.92 5.58 -2.46
C GLU A 76 11.92 4.44 -2.39
N ARG A 77 12.10 3.43 -3.25
CA ARG A 77 11.28 2.20 -3.25
C ARG A 77 12.21 1.05 -2.94
N ASP A 78 12.07 0.46 -1.75
CA ASP A 78 12.91 -0.67 -1.33
C ASP A 78 12.28 -2.02 -1.70
N ARG A 79 13.10 -3.06 -1.71
CA ARG A 79 12.72 -4.46 -1.94
C ARG A 79 11.85 -5.03 -0.82
N GLU A 80 11.85 -4.43 0.37
CA GLU A 80 11.05 -4.88 1.52
C GLU A 80 9.57 -4.47 1.46
N MET A 81 9.09 -3.99 0.30
CA MET A 81 7.73 -3.49 0.08
C MET A 81 7.43 -2.19 0.82
N LEU A 82 8.47 -1.39 1.08
CA LEU A 82 8.34 -0.06 1.65
C LEU A 82 8.62 1.01 0.60
N ILE A 83 7.83 2.08 0.63
CA ILE A 83 8.10 3.31 -0.09
C ILE A 83 8.40 4.42 0.92
N GLN A 84 9.55 5.06 0.76
CA GLN A 84 9.93 6.22 1.55
C GLN A 84 9.87 7.46 0.68
N ALA A 85 9.12 8.47 1.12
CA ALA A 85 9.06 9.78 0.51
C ALA A 85 9.67 10.81 1.46
N THR A 86 10.66 11.55 0.97
CA THR A 86 11.41 12.53 1.77
C THR A 86 11.20 13.92 1.18
N LEU A 87 10.62 14.81 1.97
CA LEU A 87 10.43 16.22 1.65
C LEU A 87 11.49 17.05 2.38
N ARG A 88 12.22 17.89 1.65
CA ARG A 88 13.22 18.81 2.22
C ARG A 88 12.99 20.23 1.76
N ASN A 89 13.06 21.19 2.68
CA ASN A 89 12.93 22.60 2.35
C ASN A 89 13.72 23.49 3.32
N ALA A 90 14.69 24.26 2.80
CA ALA A 90 15.53 25.17 3.59
C ALA A 90 14.75 26.29 4.30
N CYS A 91 13.57 26.65 3.77
CA CYS A 91 12.69 27.67 4.36
C CYS A 91 11.70 27.10 5.39
N GLY A 92 11.71 25.77 5.61
CA GLY A 92 10.76 25.07 6.47
C GLY A 92 9.67 24.35 5.69
N LEU A 93 8.98 23.45 6.40
CA LEU A 93 7.87 22.65 5.87
C LEU A 93 6.60 23.07 6.62
N ASP A 94 5.71 23.78 5.92
CA ASP A 94 4.43 24.22 6.49
C ASP A 94 3.30 23.29 6.03
N ILE A 95 2.59 22.71 7.00
CA ILE A 95 1.48 21.78 6.74
C ILE A 95 0.22 22.47 7.25
N SER A 96 -0.48 23.14 6.33
CA SER A 96 -1.71 23.89 6.63
C SER A 96 -2.97 23.08 6.34
N SER A 97 -4.04 23.36 7.08
CA SER A 97 -5.38 22.73 6.98
C SER A 97 -6.01 22.77 5.59
N ASP A 98 -5.49 23.63 4.72
CA ASP A 98 -6.03 23.88 3.39
C ASP A 98 -5.65 22.75 2.41
N SER A 99 -4.58 21.99 2.72
CA SER A 99 -4.16 20.82 1.93
C SER A 99 -4.67 19.51 2.53
N ARG A 100 -5.99 19.28 2.44
CA ARG A 100 -6.64 18.06 2.97
C ARG A 100 -6.05 16.77 2.37
N CYS A 101 -5.67 16.79 1.10
CA CYS A 101 -5.04 15.65 0.45
C CYS A 101 -3.68 15.33 1.06
N LEU A 102 -2.89 16.35 1.45
CA LEU A 102 -1.61 16.13 2.12
C LEU A 102 -1.80 15.49 3.50
N TYR A 103 -2.81 15.91 4.27
CA TYR A 103 -3.14 15.21 5.53
C TYR A 103 -3.50 13.75 5.30
N MET A 104 -4.28 13.44 4.28
CA MET A 104 -4.61 12.05 3.95
C MET A 104 -3.36 11.26 3.58
N ALA A 105 -2.45 11.85 2.80
CA ALA A 105 -1.18 11.22 2.45
C ALA A 105 -0.33 10.93 3.70
N ILE A 106 -0.14 11.93 4.55
CA ILE A 106 0.57 11.78 5.84
C ILE A 106 -0.08 10.71 6.71
N MET A 107 -1.41 10.69 6.80
CA MET A 107 -2.12 9.76 7.68
C MET A 107 -2.15 8.33 7.18
N SER A 108 -1.82 8.10 5.91
CA SER A 108 -1.64 6.76 5.35
C SER A 108 -0.24 6.19 5.54
N THR A 109 0.68 6.93 6.18
CA THR A 109 2.02 6.42 6.51
C THR A 109 1.98 5.42 7.66
N VAL A 110 2.87 4.42 7.60
CA VAL A 110 3.15 3.51 8.72
C VAL A 110 4.20 4.06 9.68
N HIS A 111 5.02 5.00 9.20
CA HIS A 111 6.01 5.71 10.00
C HIS A 111 6.24 7.11 9.42
N LEU A 112 6.41 8.07 10.33
CA LEU A 112 6.71 9.47 10.01
C LEU A 112 7.82 9.96 10.93
N SER A 113 8.83 10.59 10.35
CA SER A 113 9.85 11.31 11.12
C SER A 113 10.07 12.72 10.59
N VAL A 114 10.43 13.61 11.50
CA VAL A 114 10.83 14.98 11.22
C VAL A 114 12.24 15.15 11.75
N ASP A 115 13.15 15.64 10.90
CA ASP A 115 14.54 15.85 11.24
C ASP A 115 15.08 17.12 10.58
N VAL A 116 16.36 17.41 10.81
CA VAL A 116 17.11 18.48 10.15
C VAL A 116 18.38 17.88 9.54
N GLU A 117 18.47 17.90 8.22
CA GLU A 117 19.63 17.39 7.49
C GLU A 117 20.36 18.54 6.80
N ASN A 118 21.65 18.69 7.08
CA ASN A 118 22.47 19.80 6.56
C ASN A 118 21.92 21.21 6.85
N GLY A 119 21.12 21.34 7.93
CA GLY A 119 20.48 22.60 8.31
C GLY A 119 19.08 22.80 7.72
N ASP A 120 18.65 21.93 6.81
CA ASP A 120 17.32 22.00 6.20
C ASP A 120 16.35 21.07 6.92
N PRO A 121 15.14 21.54 7.27
CA PRO A 121 14.05 20.68 7.71
C PRO A 121 13.71 19.58 6.71
N VAL A 122 13.57 18.36 7.22
CA VAL A 122 13.25 17.15 6.45
C VAL A 122 12.05 16.44 7.09
N LEU A 123 11.09 16.04 6.26
CA LEU A 123 9.97 15.18 6.61
C LEU A 123 10.09 13.88 5.83
N VAL A 124 10.17 12.76 6.54
CA VAL A 124 10.23 11.42 5.95
C VAL A 124 8.91 10.70 6.22
N LEU A 125 8.30 10.19 5.16
CA LEU A 125 7.03 9.49 5.15
C LEU A 125 7.25 8.08 4.62
N THR A 126 7.00 7.06 5.45
CA THR A 126 7.14 5.65 5.07
C THR A 126 5.78 5.03 4.87
N TYR A 127 5.58 4.39 3.73
CA TYR A 127 4.37 3.69 3.33
C TYR A 127 4.68 2.20 3.22
N ASP A 128 3.82 1.36 3.80
CA ASP A 128 3.90 -0.09 3.65
C ASP A 128 2.99 -0.53 2.51
N LEU A 129 3.52 -1.32 1.59
CA LEU A 129 2.77 -1.90 0.47
C LEU A 129 2.19 -3.28 0.82
N LYS A 130 2.40 -3.77 2.06
CA LYS A 130 1.74 -4.97 2.59
C LYS A 130 0.38 -4.59 3.17
N GLU A 131 -0.62 -5.43 2.93
CA GLU A 131 -1.91 -5.30 3.59
C GLU A 131 -1.75 -5.37 5.12
N SER A 132 -2.42 -4.44 5.81
CA SER A 132 -2.55 -4.40 7.28
C SER A 132 -3.65 -5.31 7.78
#